data_AF-A0A151EI32-F1
#
_entry.id   AF-A0A151EI32-F1
#
_cell.length_a   1.000
_cell.length_b   1.000
_cell.length_c   1.000
_cell.angle_alpha   90.00
_cell.angle_beta   90.00
_cell.angle_gamma   90.00
#
_symmetry.space_group_name_H-M   'P 1'
#
loop_
_entity.id
_entity.type
_entity.pdbx_description
1 polymer ?
#
loop_
_entity_poly.entity_id
_entity_poly.type
_entity_poly.pdbx_seq_one_letter_code
_entity_poly.pdbx_strand_id
1 'polypeptide(L)'
;MDFVMDANVLGEACKNNEKAVELLSRIRNHQVIYCTEIFDEYKPLSKKRSCKNPRLIQEWLHDLITKSGYGKKIKINENINSCFRRLVKRRKFKRKDIIYINTAQKTNDKLLIAFEWHFRNADRCISELKIKRLDLENALDIM
;
A
#
# COMPACT_ATOMS: atom_id res chain seq x y z
N MET A 1 -8.89 -3.22 -12.14
CA MET A 1 -8.17 -2.08 -11.55
C MET A 1 -6.85 -2.57 -10.97
N ASP A 2 -5.77 -1.82 -11.15
CA ASP A 2 -4.47 -2.04 -10.52
C ASP A 2 -4.18 -0.99 -9.44
N PHE A 3 -3.58 -1.39 -8.34
CA PHE A 3 -3.29 -0.48 -7.24
C PHE A 3 -2.10 -0.92 -6.41
N VAL A 4 -1.54 0.03 -5.67
CA VAL A 4 -0.52 -0.22 -4.64
C VAL A 4 -1.16 -0.04 -3.28
N MET A 5 -0.83 -0.90 -2.33
CA MET A 5 -1.35 -0.85 -0.98
C MET A 5 -0.23 -0.58 0.02
N ASP A 6 -0.41 0.36 0.93
CA ASP A 6 0.53 0.55 2.03
C ASP A 6 0.44 -0.60 3.05
N ALA A 7 1.57 -0.95 3.66
CA ALA A 7 1.65 -2.01 4.66
C ALA A 7 0.78 -1.74 5.89
N ASN A 8 0.40 -0.48 6.16
CA ASN A 8 -0.48 -0.15 7.26
C ASN A 8 -1.90 -0.72 7.09
N VAL A 9 -2.40 -0.95 5.87
CA VAL A 9 -3.70 -1.62 5.68
C VAL A 9 -3.67 -3.02 6.30
N LEU A 10 -2.63 -3.80 6.00
CA LEU A 10 -2.40 -5.11 6.61
C LEU A 10 -2.15 -4.99 8.12
N GLY A 11 -1.47 -3.93 8.55
CA GLY A 11 -1.24 -3.63 9.97
C GLY A 11 -2.55 -3.41 10.75
N GLU A 12 -3.52 -2.70 10.17
CA GLU A 12 -4.84 -2.49 10.78
C GLU A 12 -5.72 -3.74 10.72
N ALA A 13 -5.73 -4.46 9.60
CA ALA A 13 -6.42 -5.75 9.50
C ALA A 13 -5.87 -6.76 10.53
N CYS A 14 -4.56 -6.76 10.73
CA CYS A 14 -3.88 -7.55 11.77
C CYS A 14 -4.32 -7.16 13.20
N LYS A 15 -4.72 -5.91 13.45
CA LYS A 15 -5.33 -5.46 14.73
C LYS A 15 -6.84 -5.73 14.82
N ASN A 16 -7.42 -6.40 13.83
CA ASN A 16 -8.85 -6.65 13.68
C ASN A 16 -9.70 -5.39 13.48
N ASN A 17 -9.17 -4.40 12.74
CA ASN A 17 -9.95 -3.26 12.29
C ASN A 17 -10.94 -3.72 11.20
N GLU A 18 -12.25 -3.55 11.44
CA GLU A 18 -13.32 -4.05 10.57
C GLU A 18 -13.21 -3.55 9.13
N LYS A 19 -12.97 -2.25 8.93
CA LYS A 19 -12.82 -1.65 7.60
C LYS A 19 -11.62 -2.21 6.85
N ALA A 20 -10.50 -2.42 7.53
CA ALA A 20 -9.32 -3.00 6.90
C ALA A 20 -9.53 -4.48 6.54
N VAL A 21 -10.16 -5.26 7.42
CA VAL A 21 -10.52 -6.66 7.15
C VAL A 21 -11.49 -6.76 5.96
N GLU A 22 -12.52 -5.92 5.96
CA GLU A 22 -13.47 -5.83 4.86
C GLU A 22 -12.78 -5.47 3.54
N LEU A 23 -11.91 -4.45 3.56
CA LEU A 23 -11.17 -4.04 2.38
C LEU A 23 -10.33 -5.18 1.82
N LEU A 24 -9.60 -5.94 2.66
CA LEU A 24 -8.83 -7.10 2.22
C LEU A 24 -9.70 -8.19 1.57
N SER A 25 -10.98 -8.30 1.93
CA SER A 25 -11.91 -9.23 1.30
C SER A 25 -12.38 -8.73 -0.08
N ARG A 26 -12.71 -7.44 -0.22
CA ARG A 26 -13.20 -6.83 -1.47
C ARG A 26 -12.11 -6.77 -2.54
N ILE A 27 -10.88 -6.44 -2.14
CA ILE A 27 -9.78 -6.26 -3.09
C ILE A 27 -9.30 -7.55 -3.78
N ARG A 28 -9.78 -8.74 -3.37
CA ARG A 28 -9.36 -10.04 -3.94
C ARG A 28 -9.63 -10.22 -5.43
N ASN A 29 -10.44 -9.34 -6.02
CA ASN A 29 -10.80 -9.31 -7.44
C ASN A 29 -10.03 -8.22 -8.24
N HIS A 30 -9.21 -7.42 -7.55
CA HIS A 30 -8.41 -6.34 -8.13
C HIS A 30 -6.92 -6.72 -8.09
N GLN A 31 -6.12 -6.14 -8.98
CA GLN A 31 -4.70 -6.48 -9.07
C GLN A 31 -3.84 -5.62 -8.13
N VAL A 32 -3.15 -6.25 -7.20
CA VAL A 32 -2.20 -5.61 -6.28
C VAL A 32 -0.82 -5.55 -6.94
N ILE A 33 -0.32 -4.35 -7.17
CA ILE A 33 1.03 -4.11 -7.68
C ILE A 33 1.99 -3.87 -6.52
N TYR A 34 3.11 -4.59 -6.52
CA TYR A 34 4.10 -4.48 -5.45
C TYR A 34 5.53 -4.69 -5.97
N CYS A 35 6.53 -4.25 -5.21
CA CYS A 35 7.95 -4.55 -5.45
C CYS A 35 8.53 -5.37 -4.28
N THR A 36 9.82 -5.71 -4.35
CA THR A 36 10.49 -6.50 -3.29
C THR A 36 10.41 -5.81 -1.93
N GLU A 37 10.70 -4.50 -1.89
CA GLU A 37 10.74 -3.71 -0.67
C GLU A 37 9.36 -3.62 -0.01
N ILE A 38 8.30 -3.42 -0.80
CA ILE A 38 6.91 -3.42 -0.31
C ILE A 38 6.55 -4.81 0.27
N PHE A 39 6.90 -5.87 -0.45
CA PHE A 39 6.63 -7.22 0.01
C PHE A 39 7.37 -7.55 1.32
N ASP A 40 8.59 -7.05 1.47
CA ASP A 40 9.38 -7.20 2.69
C ASP A 40 8.79 -6.42 3.87
N GLU A 41 8.03 -5.34 3.64
CA GLU A 41 7.23 -4.68 4.67
C GLU A 41 5.99 -5.50 5.07
N TYR A 42 5.37 -6.21 4.13
CA TYR A 42 4.17 -7.02 4.41
C TYR A 42 4.49 -8.31 5.19
N LYS A 43 5.53 -9.03 4.75
CA LYS A 43 5.89 -10.36 5.24
C LYS A 43 5.97 -10.48 6.77
N PRO A 44 6.57 -9.54 7.52
CA PRO A 44 6.66 -9.69 8.98
C PRO A 44 5.34 -9.41 9.72
N LEU A 45 4.33 -8.81 9.08
CA LEU A 45 3.12 -8.36 9.77
C LEU A 45 2.32 -9.50 10.42
N SER A 46 2.19 -10.64 9.73
CA SER A 46 1.51 -11.82 10.26
C SER A 46 2.27 -12.50 11.40
N LYS A 47 3.57 -12.18 11.58
CA LYS A 47 4.42 -12.76 12.63
C LYS A 47 4.55 -11.86 13.86
N LYS A 48 3.97 -10.66 13.83
CA LYS A 48 3.97 -9.77 15.00
C LYS A 48 3.16 -10.41 16.12
N ARG A 49 3.72 -10.45 17.34
CA ARG A 49 3.04 -10.97 18.53
C ARG A 49 1.71 -10.25 18.84
N SER A 50 1.61 -8.98 18.45
CA SER A 50 0.40 -8.16 18.61
C SER A 50 -0.67 -8.42 17.53
N CYS A 51 -0.42 -9.31 16.56
CA CYS A 51 -1.38 -9.60 15.53
C CYS A 51 -2.53 -10.46 16.06
N LYS A 52 -3.75 -9.93 15.96
CA LYS A 52 -4.97 -10.63 16.34
C LYS A 52 -5.48 -11.55 15.24
N ASN A 53 -5.14 -11.27 13.97
CA ASN A 53 -5.59 -12.06 12.82
C ASN A 53 -4.44 -12.49 11.89
N PRO A 54 -3.48 -13.30 12.37
CA PRO A 54 -2.31 -13.68 11.58
C PRO A 54 -2.65 -14.57 10.38
N ARG A 55 -3.69 -15.41 10.48
CA ARG A 55 -4.13 -16.31 9.40
C ARG A 55 -4.63 -15.53 8.19
N LEU A 56 -5.49 -14.54 8.40
CA LEU A 56 -5.97 -13.66 7.32
C LEU A 56 -4.82 -13.01 6.54
N ILE A 57 -3.81 -12.49 7.25
CA ILE A 57 -2.66 -11.85 6.61
C ILE A 57 -1.79 -12.89 5.87
N GLN A 58 -1.63 -14.09 6.41
CA GLN A 58 -0.89 -15.18 5.74
C GLN A 58 -1.59 -15.65 4.47
N GLU A 59 -2.91 -15.84 4.52
CA GLU A 59 -3.72 -16.20 3.36
C GLU A 59 -3.66 -15.11 2.29
N TRP A 60 -3.83 -13.84 2.69
CA TRP A 60 -3.74 -12.72 1.77
C TRP A 60 -2.36 -12.62 1.09
N LEU A 61 -1.28 -12.83 1.86
CA LEU A 61 0.08 -12.89 1.33
C LEU A 61 0.32 -14.09 0.42
N HIS A 62 -0.28 -15.24 0.74
CA HIS A 62 -0.22 -16.42 -0.09
C HIS A 62 -0.89 -16.15 -1.43
N ASP A 63 -2.15 -15.67 -1.40
CA ASP A 63 -2.91 -15.29 -2.58
C ASP A 63 -2.13 -14.29 -3.44
N LEU A 64 -1.53 -13.26 -2.83
CA LEU A 64 -0.74 -12.25 -3.53
C LEU A 64 0.35 -12.87 -4.42
N ILE A 65 0.92 -14.01 -4.01
CA ILE A 65 2.04 -14.67 -4.71
C ILE A 65 1.54 -15.77 -5.65
N THR A 66 0.51 -16.51 -5.26
CA THR A 66 0.12 -17.77 -5.94
C THR A 66 -1.12 -17.62 -6.82
N LYS A 67 -2.03 -16.70 -6.50
CA LYS A 67 -3.27 -16.51 -7.28
C LYS A 67 -2.96 -15.70 -8.54
N SER A 68 -3.09 -16.37 -9.69
CA SER A 68 -2.91 -15.74 -11.00
C SER A 68 -3.76 -14.47 -11.14
N GLY A 69 -3.16 -13.40 -11.62
CA GLY A 69 -3.82 -12.11 -11.85
C GLY A 69 -4.01 -11.25 -10.59
N TYR A 70 -3.86 -11.80 -9.38
CA TYR A 70 -4.08 -11.06 -8.15
C TYR A 70 -2.88 -10.18 -7.76
N GLY A 71 -1.70 -10.76 -7.58
CA GLY A 71 -0.49 -9.98 -7.34
C GLY A 71 0.38 -9.86 -8.59
N LYS A 72 0.97 -8.69 -8.81
CA LYS A 72 1.96 -8.46 -9.86
C LYS A 72 3.18 -7.77 -9.28
N LYS A 73 4.27 -8.54 -9.18
CA LYS A 73 5.56 -8.01 -8.75
C LYS A 73 6.23 -7.23 -9.88
N ILE A 74 6.68 -6.00 -9.60
CA ILE A 74 7.43 -5.16 -10.55
C ILE A 74 8.78 -4.73 -9.97
N LYS A 75 9.72 -4.38 -10.86
CA LYS A 75 11.01 -3.79 -10.48
C LYS A 75 10.87 -2.27 -10.41
N ILE A 76 11.34 -1.68 -9.31
CA ILE A 76 11.33 -0.24 -9.09
C ILE A 76 12.74 0.21 -8.73
N ASN A 77 13.16 1.32 -9.35
CA ASN A 77 14.34 2.04 -8.92
C ASN A 77 13.86 3.19 -8.01
N GLU A 78 14.43 3.32 -6.82
CA GLU A 78 14.10 4.41 -5.92
C GLU A 78 14.54 5.74 -6.53
N ASN A 79 13.58 6.51 -7.05
CA ASN A 79 13.77 7.90 -7.45
C ASN A 79 12.96 8.82 -6.54
N ILE A 80 13.62 9.81 -5.94
CA ILE A 80 12.95 10.79 -5.08
C ILE A 80 12.75 12.07 -5.87
N ASN A 81 11.51 12.30 -6.29
CA ASN A 81 11.07 13.55 -6.91
C ASN A 81 11.35 14.76 -5.98
N SER A 82 11.64 15.92 -6.57
CA SER A 82 12.02 17.14 -5.86
C SER A 82 10.99 17.60 -4.82
N CYS A 83 9.68 17.40 -5.07
CA CYS A 83 8.61 17.71 -4.14
C CYS A 83 8.76 16.89 -2.85
N PHE A 84 8.90 15.57 -2.99
CA PHE A 84 9.08 14.65 -1.88
C PHE A 84 10.41 14.87 -1.14
N ARG A 85 11.49 15.23 -1.86
CA ARG A 85 12.79 15.53 -1.25
C ARG A 85 12.67 16.62 -0.18
N ARG A 86 11.82 17.64 -0.40
CA ARG A 86 11.56 18.69 0.59
C ARG A 86 10.79 18.15 1.81
N LEU A 87 9.80 17.29 1.60
CA LEU A 87 9.02 16.69 2.69
C LEU A 87 9.87 15.76 3.56
N VAL A 88 10.71 14.93 2.94
CA VAL A 88 11.66 14.05 3.63
C VAL A 88 12.65 14.86 4.47
N LYS A 89 13.24 15.93 3.91
CA LYS A 89 14.13 16.83 4.67
C LYS A 89 13.45 17.45 5.89
N ARG A 90 12.15 17.77 5.79
CA ARG A 90 11.34 18.31 6.89
C ARG A 90 10.78 17.23 7.83
N ARG A 91 11.14 15.95 7.65
CA ARG A 91 10.61 14.79 8.40
C ARG A 91 9.09 14.66 8.35
N LYS A 92 8.45 15.22 7.31
CA LYS A 92 7.00 15.13 7.08
C LYS A 92 6.59 13.91 6.25
N PHE A 93 7.57 13.23 5.64
CA PHE A 93 7.41 12.02 4.83
C PHE A 93 8.61 11.10 5.05
N LYS A 94 8.43 9.78 5.15
CA LYS A 94 9.57 8.87 5.32
C LYS A 94 10.16 8.55 3.95
N ARG A 95 11.49 8.42 3.88
CA ARG A 95 12.17 8.08 2.63
C ARG A 95 11.71 6.74 2.07
N LYS A 96 11.52 5.74 2.92
CA LYS A 96 11.04 4.41 2.53
C LYS A 96 9.66 4.47 1.85
N ASP A 97 8.80 5.41 2.24
CA ASP A 97 7.44 5.52 1.71
C ASP A 97 7.42 5.94 0.22
N ILE A 98 8.54 6.44 -0.30
CA ILE A 98 8.72 6.78 -1.73
C ILE A 98 8.57 5.55 -2.61
N ILE A 99 8.90 4.36 -2.12
CA ILE A 99 8.79 3.16 -2.93
C ILE A 99 7.33 2.89 -3.32
N TYR A 100 6.37 3.16 -2.43
CA TYR A 100 4.94 3.05 -2.73
C TYR A 100 4.51 4.04 -3.80
N ILE A 101 5.02 5.28 -3.74
CA ILE A 101 4.76 6.32 -4.75
C ILE A 101 5.30 5.88 -6.11
N ASN A 102 6.55 5.48 -6.18
CA ASN A 102 7.19 5.06 -7.43
C ASN A 102 6.53 3.81 -8.02
N THR A 103 6.09 2.88 -7.17
CA THR A 103 5.31 1.71 -7.59
C THR A 103 3.97 2.15 -8.17
N ALA A 104 3.24 3.05 -7.49
CA ALA A 104 1.94 3.55 -7.94
C ALA A 104 2.05 4.31 -9.29
N GLN A 105 3.14 5.03 -9.52
CA GLN A 105 3.38 5.71 -10.81
C GLN A 105 3.52 4.75 -12.00
N LYS A 106 3.91 3.49 -11.76
CA LYS A 106 4.10 2.47 -12.79
C LYS A 106 2.84 1.66 -13.07
N THR A 107 1.78 1.86 -12.31
CA THR A 107 0.49 1.22 -12.55
C THR A 107 -0.34 2.04 -13.54
N ASN A 108 -1.30 1.40 -14.19
CA ASN A 108 -2.16 2.07 -15.18
C ASN A 108 -3.14 3.03 -14.50
N ASP A 109 -3.74 2.60 -13.39
CA ASP A 109 -4.78 3.36 -12.69
C ASP A 109 -4.19 4.38 -11.71
N LYS A 110 -2.87 4.30 -11.45
CA LYS A 110 -2.13 5.19 -10.52
C LYS A 110 -2.82 5.32 -9.17
N LEU A 111 -3.26 4.20 -8.61
CA LEU A 111 -4.00 4.17 -7.36
C LEU A 111 -3.10 3.73 -6.21
N LEU A 112 -3.17 4.47 -5.10
CA LEU A 112 -2.45 4.17 -3.86
C LEU A 112 -3.44 4.13 -2.69
N ILE A 113 -3.57 2.98 -2.03
CA ILE A 113 -4.30 2.89 -0.75
C ILE A 113 -3.32 3.15 0.38
N ALA A 114 -3.42 4.33 1.01
CA ALA A 114 -2.58 4.72 2.13
C ALA A 114 -3.29 5.81 2.96
N PHE A 115 -3.29 5.67 4.28
CA PHE A 115 -4.04 6.56 5.20
C PHE A 115 -3.21 7.09 6.37
N GLU A 116 -1.94 6.72 6.50
CA GLU A 116 -1.07 7.29 7.54
C GLU A 116 -0.89 8.80 7.34
N TRP A 117 -0.63 9.51 8.47
CA TRP A 117 -0.48 10.97 8.49
C TRP A 117 0.58 11.50 7.52
N HIS A 118 1.69 10.77 7.32
CA HIS A 118 2.74 11.21 6.41
C HIS A 118 2.29 11.20 4.94
N PHE A 119 1.47 10.23 4.51
CA PHE A 119 0.89 10.25 3.16
C PHE A 119 -0.06 11.43 2.97
N ARG A 120 -0.88 11.75 3.98
CA ARG A 120 -1.76 12.95 3.95
C ARG A 120 -0.96 14.25 3.80
N ASN A 121 0.16 14.39 4.50
CA ASN A 121 1.05 15.55 4.31
C ASN A 121 1.67 15.66 2.92
N ALA A 122 1.73 14.53 2.20
CA ALA A 122 2.28 14.44 0.86
C ALA A 122 1.22 14.53 -0.24
N ASP A 123 -0.07 14.72 0.09
CA ASP A 123 -1.19 14.68 -0.88
C ASP A 123 -0.97 15.60 -2.08
N ARG A 124 -0.43 16.79 -1.85
CA ARG A 124 -0.06 17.69 -2.94
C ARG A 124 0.99 17.07 -3.87
N CYS A 125 2.10 16.57 -3.32
CA CYS A 125 3.15 15.94 -4.13
C CYS A 125 2.66 14.67 -4.84
N ILE A 126 1.79 13.89 -4.20
CA ILE A 126 1.18 12.67 -4.76
C ILE A 126 0.27 13.04 -5.94
N SER A 127 -0.57 14.06 -5.76
CA SER A 127 -1.51 14.54 -6.78
C SER A 127 -0.80 15.16 -8.00
N GLU A 128 0.33 15.86 -7.79
CA GLU A 128 1.18 16.37 -8.88
C GLU A 128 1.69 15.24 -9.80
N LEU A 129 1.80 14.00 -9.28
CA LEU A 129 2.16 12.80 -10.05
C LEU A 129 0.96 12.10 -10.69
N LYS A 130 -0.24 12.67 -10.56
CA LYS A 130 -1.54 12.10 -10.99
C LYS A 130 -1.83 10.75 -10.34
N ILE A 131 -1.38 10.56 -9.10
CA ILE A 131 -1.71 9.37 -8.30
C ILE A 131 -2.93 9.69 -7.46
N LYS A 132 -3.95 8.83 -7.50
CA LYS A 132 -5.12 8.92 -6.63
C LYS A 132 -4.82 8.17 -5.33
N ARG A 133 -4.60 8.91 -4.24
CA ARG A 133 -4.50 8.31 -2.90
C ARG A 133 -5.90 8.12 -2.33
N LEU A 134 -6.20 6.91 -1.87
CA LEU A 134 -7.40 6.58 -1.12
C LEU A 134 -7.03 6.23 0.33
N ASP A 135 -7.85 6.67 1.28
CA ASP A 135 -7.86 6.06 2.62
C ASP A 135 -8.77 4.82 2.63
N LEU A 136 -8.99 4.23 3.82
CA LEU A 136 -9.78 3.00 3.94
C LEU A 136 -11.25 3.19 3.50
N GLU A 137 -11.88 4.31 3.87
CA GLU A 137 -13.28 4.57 3.54
C GLU A 137 -13.45 4.79 2.04
N ASN A 138 -12.64 5.67 1.47
CA ASN A 138 -12.68 5.94 0.03
C ASN A 138 -12.29 4.72 -0.81
N ALA A 139 -11.46 3.82 -0.28
CA ALA A 139 -11.14 2.57 -0.96
C ALA A 139 -12.34 1.61 -0.96
N LEU A 140 -13.06 1.48 0.17
CA LEU A 140 -14.25 0.62 0.28
C LEU A 140 -15.39 1.07 -0.63
N ASP A 141 -15.56 2.37 -0.83
CA ASP A 141 -16.63 2.91 -1.71
C ASP A 141 -16.39 2.60 -3.20
N ILE A 142 -15.15 2.32 -3.59
CA ILE A 142 -14.75 2.17 -5.00
C ILE A 142 -14.43 0.71 -5.36
N MET A 143 -14.18 -0.16 -4.37
CA MET A 143 -13.64 -1.52 -4.57
C MET A 143 -14.63 -2.64 -4.37
#